data_AF-A0A3D1B2P1-F1
#
_entry.id   AF-A0A3D1B2P1-F1
#
_cell.length_a   1.000
_cell.length_b   1.000
_cell.length_c   1.000
_cell.angle_alpha   90.00
_cell.angle_beta   90.00
_cell.angle_gamma   90.00
#
_symmetry.space_group_name_H-M   'P 1'
#
loop_
_entity.id
_entity.type
_entity.pdbx_description
1 polymer ?
#
loop_
_entity_poly.entity_id
_entity_poly.type
_entity_poly.pdbx_seq_one_letter_code
_entity_poly.pdbx_strand_id
1 'polypeptide(L)'
;MDKKMIIIISAVSAVLLIVLILGGYFYWINYKKIKTNDFGSAEDITNSATKGVLPSLGTNPLENKPDINPAEAANPIKDIKINPFE
;
A
#
# COMPACT_ATOMS: atom_id res chain seq x y z
N MET A 1 -47.25 30.91 27.15
CA MET A 1 -45.89 30.37 27.35
C MET A 1 -44.99 31.53 27.73
N ASP A 2 -44.34 31.48 28.89
CA ASP A 2 -43.59 32.62 29.39
C ASP A 2 -42.36 32.90 28.53
N LYS A 3 -42.00 34.19 28.35
CA LYS A 3 -40.81 34.57 27.56
C LYS A 3 -39.55 33.85 28.03
N LYS A 4 -39.41 33.65 29.35
CA LYS A 4 -38.29 32.90 29.96
C LYS A 4 -38.29 31.43 29.53
N MET A 5 -39.47 30.80 29.50
CA MET A 5 -39.68 29.42 29.02
C MET A 5 -39.28 29.27 27.55
N ILE A 6 -39.69 30.24 26.70
CA ILE A 6 -39.33 30.24 25.27
C ILE A 6 -37.82 30.31 25.08
N ILE A 7 -37.13 31.19 25.81
CA ILE A 7 -35.67 31.36 25.72
C ILE A 7 -34.92 30.10 26.16
N ILE A 8 -35.39 29.45 27.23
CA ILE A 8 -34.78 28.20 27.73
C ILE A 8 -34.93 27.09 26.69
N ILE A 9 -36.13 26.91 26.14
CA ILE A 9 -36.39 25.89 25.12
C ILE A 9 -35.54 26.14 23.87
N SER A 10 -35.43 27.39 23.40
CA SER A 10 -34.60 27.71 22.25
C SER A 10 -33.12 27.45 22.49
N ALA A 11 -32.61 27.78 23.68
CA ALA A 11 -31.22 27.55 24.04
C ALA A 11 -30.89 26.05 24.10
N VAL A 12 -31.75 25.25 24.73
CA VAL A 12 -31.59 23.79 24.80
C VAL A 12 -31.64 23.17 23.41
N SER A 13 -32.59 23.59 22.57
CA SER A 13 -32.72 23.09 21.19
C SER A 13 -31.49 23.42 20.34
N ALA A 14 -30.94 24.63 20.47
CA ALA A 14 -29.71 25.03 19.79
C ALA A 14 -28.51 24.18 20.21
N VAL A 15 -28.33 23.94 21.52
CA VAL A 15 -27.25 23.07 22.02
C VAL A 15 -27.41 21.64 21.52
N LEU A 16 -28.64 21.11 21.52
CA LEU A 16 -28.93 19.76 21.07
C LEU A 16 -28.62 19.58 19.57
N LEU A 17 -28.96 20.57 18.74
CA LEU A 17 -28.60 20.60 17.32
C LEU A 17 -27.07 20.58 17.12
N ILE A 18 -26.32 21.38 17.88
CA ILE A 18 -24.86 21.42 17.79
C ILE A 18 -24.25 20.05 18.14
N VAL A 19 -24.74 19.41 19.21
CA VAL A 19 -24.27 18.09 19.63
C VAL A 19 -24.58 17.03 18.57
N LEU A 20 -25.76 17.06 17.95
CA LEU A 20 -26.12 16.12 16.88
C LEU A 20 -25.26 16.31 15.62
N ILE A 21 -24.98 17.55 15.24
CA ILE A 21 -24.14 17.85 14.06
C ILE A 21 -22.70 17.38 14.32
N LEU A 22 -22.11 17.76 15.46
CA LEU A 22 -20.75 17.38 15.81
C LEU A 22 -20.61 15.87 16.03
N GLY A 23 -21.55 15.26 16.78
CA GLY A 23 -21.58 13.82 17.02
C GLY A 23 -21.78 13.02 15.74
N GLY A 24 -22.70 13.44 14.87
CA GLY A 24 -22.94 12.82 13.58
C GLY A 24 -21.74 12.93 12.63
N TYR A 25 -21.08 14.09 12.59
CA TYR A 25 -19.87 14.31 11.80
C TYR A 25 -18.70 13.42 12.28
N PHE A 26 -18.46 13.38 13.59
CA PHE A 26 -17.44 12.51 14.18
C PHE A 26 -17.75 11.03 13.92
N TYR A 27 -19.00 10.61 14.10
CA TYR A 27 -19.41 9.24 13.81
C TYR A 27 -19.19 8.89 12.34
N TRP A 28 -19.56 9.76 11.41
CA TRP A 28 -19.42 9.52 9.97
C TRP A 28 -17.95 9.40 9.53
N ILE A 29 -17.06 10.25 10.05
CA ILE A 29 -15.62 10.18 9.76
C ILE A 29 -15.01 8.88 10.29
N ASN A 30 -15.32 8.52 11.53
CA ASN A 30 -14.75 7.31 12.13
C ASN A 30 -15.32 6.03 11.49
N TYR A 31 -16.60 6.02 11.13
CA TYR A 31 -17.20 4.90 10.40
C TYR A 31 -16.56 4.69 9.02
N LYS A 32 -16.24 5.77 8.30
CA LYS A 32 -15.50 5.68 7.03
C LYS A 32 -14.09 5.14 7.23
N LYS A 33 -13.35 5.63 8.25
CA LYS A 33 -12.01 5.12 8.56
C LYS A 33 -12.00 3.61 8.84
N ILE A 34 -12.99 3.09 9.56
CA ILE A 34 -13.11 1.66 9.84
C ILE A 34 -13.36 0.85 8.54
N LYS A 35 -14.12 1.39 7.58
CA LYS A 35 -14.36 0.72 6.29
C LYS A 35 -13.23 0.90 5.26
N THR A 36 -12.45 1.97 5.32
CA THR A 36 -11.36 2.23 4.37
C THR A 36 -10.03 1.60 4.78
N ASN A 37 -9.90 1.13 6.03
CA ASN A 37 -8.70 0.43 6.49
C ASN A 37 -8.59 -1.03 5.96
N ASP A 38 -9.58 -1.52 5.21
CA ASP A 38 -9.58 -2.87 4.63
C ASP A 38 -9.04 -2.92 3.18
N PHE A 39 -8.60 -1.77 2.64
CA PHE A 39 -7.95 -1.70 1.32
C PHE A 39 -6.42 -1.56 1.40
N GLY A 40 -5.83 -1.69 2.60
CA GLY A 40 -4.38 -1.78 2.77
C GLY A 40 -3.80 -3.14 2.34
N SER A 41 -4.65 -4.11 2.00
CA SER A 41 -4.20 -5.51 1.93
C SER A 41 -4.02 -6.04 0.52
N ALA A 42 -4.59 -5.46 -0.53
CA ALA A 42 -4.45 -6.07 -1.87
C ALA A 42 -3.00 -6.03 -2.37
N GLU A 43 -2.33 -4.90 -2.22
CA GLU A 43 -0.94 -4.72 -2.64
C GLU A 43 0.03 -5.39 -1.66
N ASP A 44 -0.22 -5.32 -0.36
CA ASP A 44 0.60 -5.98 0.67
C ASP A 44 0.45 -7.51 0.68
N ILE A 45 -0.75 -8.04 0.40
CA ILE A 45 -1.00 -9.49 0.20
C ILE A 45 -0.32 -9.94 -1.10
N THR A 46 -0.44 -9.17 -2.18
CA THR A 46 0.25 -9.50 -3.45
C THR A 46 1.76 -9.49 -3.26
N ASN A 47 2.31 -8.46 -2.60
CA ASN A 47 3.74 -8.37 -2.29
C ASN A 47 4.21 -9.47 -1.35
N SER A 48 3.40 -9.89 -0.37
CA SER A 48 3.71 -11.02 0.52
C SER A 48 3.62 -12.38 -0.19
N ALA A 49 2.67 -12.55 -1.12
CA ALA A 49 2.52 -13.77 -1.91
C ALA A 49 3.62 -13.92 -2.98
N THR A 50 4.13 -12.79 -3.50
CA THR A 50 5.22 -12.77 -4.49
C THR A 50 6.61 -12.92 -3.84
N LYS A 51 6.75 -12.54 -2.57
CA LYS A 51 7.94 -12.84 -1.77
C LYS A 51 7.87 -14.31 -1.32
N GLY A 52 8.45 -15.20 -2.12
CA GLY A 52 8.56 -16.62 -1.76
C GLY A 52 9.11 -16.82 -0.34
N VAL A 53 8.75 -17.94 0.29
CA VAL A 53 9.08 -18.31 1.69
C VAL A 53 10.58 -18.48 2.01
N LEU A 54 11.43 -18.16 1.04
CA LEU A 54 12.87 -18.32 1.14
C LEU A 54 13.48 -17.02 1.67
N PRO A 55 14.33 -17.08 2.71
CA PRO A 55 15.07 -15.92 3.16
C PRO A 55 15.87 -15.33 1.97
N SER A 56 15.95 -14.00 1.93
CA SER A 56 16.80 -13.29 0.97
C SER A 56 18.23 -13.83 1.07
N LEU A 57 18.67 -14.56 0.04
CA LEU A 57 20.05 -15.02 -0.07
C LEU A 57 20.86 -13.80 -0.55
N GLY A 58 21.31 -12.99 0.41
CA GLY A 58 22.03 -11.72 0.15
C GLY A 58 23.39 -11.86 -0.52
N THR A 59 23.79 -13.06 -0.90
CA THR A 59 25.05 -13.36 -1.59
C THR A 59 24.80 -14.44 -2.63
N ASN A 60 25.12 -14.18 -3.90
CA ASN A 60 25.13 -15.19 -4.95
C ASN A 60 26.49 -15.91 -4.94
N PRO A 61 26.58 -17.19 -4.52
CA PRO A 61 27.85 -17.90 -4.44
C PRO A 61 28.52 -18.08 -5.81
N LEU A 62 27.76 -17.91 -6.90
CA LEU A 62 28.21 -18.02 -8.28
C LEU A 62 28.69 -16.68 -8.86
N GLU A 63 28.58 -15.58 -8.14
CA GLU A 63 29.00 -14.24 -8.60
C GLU A 63 30.52 -14.16 -8.79
N ASN A 64 31.28 -14.87 -7.95
CA ASN A 64 32.74 -14.97 -8.05
C ASN A 64 33.20 -16.33 -8.62
N LYS A 65 32.33 -17.05 -9.36
CA LYS A 65 32.74 -18.34 -9.92
C LYS A 65 33.81 -18.13 -11.00
N PRO A 66 34.88 -18.94 -11.03
CA PRO A 66 35.77 -18.94 -12.17
C PRO A 66 35.00 -19.34 -13.43
N ASP A 67 35.32 -18.70 -14.56
CA ASP A 67 34.79 -19.12 -15.85
C ASP A 67 35.47 -20.44 -16.25
N ILE A 68 34.80 -21.54 -15.91
CA ILE A 68 35.26 -22.89 -16.21
C ILE A 68 34.80 -23.37 -17.58
N ASN A 69 34.09 -22.56 -18.37
CA ASN A 69 33.51 -23.02 -19.63
C ASN A 69 34.56 -23.04 -20.75
N PRO A 70 35.16 -24.20 -21.09
CA PRO A 70 36.23 -24.26 -22.07
C PRO A 70 35.67 -24.08 -23.49
N ALA A 71 34.37 -24.28 -23.69
CA ALA A 71 33.71 -24.05 -24.97
C ALA A 71 33.59 -22.56 -25.29
N GLU A 72 33.55 -21.71 -24.26
CA GLU A 72 33.58 -20.27 -24.45
C GLU A 72 34.97 -19.79 -24.87
N ALA A 73 36.06 -20.18 -24.20
CA ALA A 73 37.41 -19.89 -24.69
C ALA A 73 37.73 -20.61 -26.03
N ALA A 74 37.03 -21.74 -26.23
CA ALA A 74 36.98 -22.62 -27.39
C ALA A 74 36.53 -22.01 -28.72
N ASN A 75 35.69 -20.98 -28.67
CA ASN A 75 34.92 -20.54 -29.84
C ASN A 75 35.69 -19.49 -30.65
N PRO A 76 36.23 -19.85 -31.84
CA PRO A 76 37.03 -18.95 -32.67
C PRO A 76 36.18 -17.89 -33.41
N ILE A 77 34.85 -17.91 -33.24
CA ILE A 77 33.88 -17.06 -33.95
C ILE A 77 33.29 -15.97 -33.03
N LYS A 78 33.81 -15.81 -31.81
CA LYS A 78 33.28 -14.89 -30.79
C LYS A 78 33.29 -13.40 -31.19
N ASP A 79 34.18 -13.00 -32.09
CA ASP A 79 34.34 -11.60 -32.50
C ASP A 79 33.54 -11.23 -33.77
N ILE A 80 32.73 -12.15 -34.29
CA ILE A 80 31.91 -11.87 -35.47
C ILE A 80 30.55 -11.32 -35.03
N LYS A 81 30.46 -9.98 -34.90
CA LYS A 81 29.16 -9.31 -34.90
C LYS A 81 28.65 -9.24 -36.34
N ILE A 82 27.95 -10.28 -36.80
CA ILE A 82 27.17 -10.19 -38.04
C ILE A 82 25.75 -10.61 -37.72
N ASN A 83 24.97 -9.64 -37.22
CA ASN A 83 23.55 -9.62 -37.51
C ASN A 83 23.39 -8.80 -38.80
N PRO A 84 23.08 -9.43 -39.96
CA PRO A 84 22.97 -8.72 -41.25
C PRO A 84 21.66 -7.92 -41.38
N PHE A 85 20.83 -7.89 -40.34
CA PHE A 85 19.57 -7.16 -40.28
C PHE A 85 19.48 -6.20 -39.07
N GLU A 86 20.60 -5.99 -38.35
CA GLU A 86 20.77 -4.87 -37.41
C GLU A 86 21.25 -3.61 -38.14
#